data_AF-A0A9D8ATL5-F1
#
_entry.id   AF-A0A9D8ATL5-F1
#
_cell.length_a   1.000
_cell.length_b   1.000
_cell.length_c   1.000
_cell.angle_alpha   90.00
_cell.angle_beta   90.00
_cell.angle_gamma   90.00
#
_symmetry.space_group_name_H-M   'P 1'
#
loop_
_entity.id
_entity.type
_entity.pdbx_description
1 polymer ?
#
loop_
_entity_poly.entity_id
_entity_poly.type
_entity_poly.pdbx_seq_one_letter_code
_entity_poly.pdbx_strand_id
1 'polypeptide(L)' 'MDQVDNLPSAIVDILRGRLGDRMDEYAFPPPVFAAMKGQFVEFDLEAGLLTAQFP' A
#
# COMPACT_ATOMS: atom_id res chain seq x y z
N MET A 1 1.06 -16.22 4.38
CA MET A 1 -0.17 -15.43 4.54
C MET A 1 0.23 -14.00 4.28
N ASP A 2 -0.11 -13.58 3.07
CA ASP A 2 0.49 -12.47 2.36
C ASP A 2 0.05 -11.12 2.95
N GLN A 3 1.03 -10.25 3.15
CA GLN A 3 0.87 -8.94 3.78
C GLN A 3 0.03 -7.95 2.93
N VAL A 4 -0.45 -8.40 1.77
CA VAL A 4 -1.33 -7.70 0.83
C VAL A 4 -2.77 -7.63 1.38
N ASP A 5 -3.16 -8.51 2.31
CA ASP A 5 -4.55 -8.65 2.78
C ASP A 5 -5.12 -7.41 3.50
N ASN A 6 -4.27 -6.46 3.92
CA ASN A 6 -4.70 -5.25 4.63
C ASN A 6 -4.75 -3.99 3.77
N LEU A 7 -4.51 -4.08 2.46
CA LEU A 7 -4.64 -2.91 1.60
C LEU A 7 -6.07 -2.82 1.05
N PRO A 8 -6.75 -1.66 1.17
CA PRO A 8 -8.02 -1.46 0.49
C PRO A 8 -7.87 -1.75 -1.01
N SER A 9 -8.76 -2.57 -1.57
CA SER A 9 -8.72 -2.99 -2.98
C SER A 9 -8.62 -1.81 -3.96
N ALA A 10 -9.23 -0.67 -3.60
CA ALA A 10 -9.14 0.56 -4.37
C ALA A 10 -7.70 1.05 -4.58
N ILE A 11 -6.82 0.93 -3.57
CA ILE A 11 -5.41 1.34 -3.69
C ILE A 11 -4.67 0.40 -4.63
N VAL A 12 -4.96 -0.91 -4.56
CA VAL A 12 -4.38 -1.91 -5.47
C VAL A 12 -4.76 -1.58 -6.92
N ASP A 13 -6.02 -1.23 -7.17
CA ASP A 13 -6.52 -0.87 -8.50
C ASP A 13 -5.85 0.41 -9.04
N ILE A 14 -5.64 1.42 -8.19
CA ILE A 14 -4.92 2.65 -8.57
C ILE A 14 -3.47 2.35 -8.90
N LEU A 15 -2.79 1.59 -8.05
CA LEU A 15 -1.38 1.24 -8.25
C LEU A 15 -1.22 0.40 -9.52
N ARG A 16 -2.13 -0.55 -9.77
CA ARG A 16 -2.15 -1.33 -11.02
C ARG A 16 -2.42 -0.45 -12.23
N GLY A 17 -3.34 0.51 -12.14
CA GLY A 17 -3.60 1.46 -13.22
C GLY A 17 -2.42 2.39 -13.53
N ARG A 18 -1.60 2.73 -12.53
CA ARG A 18 -0.43 3.62 -12.70
C ARG A 18 0.85 2.88 -13.11
N LEU A 19 1.09 1.71 -12.52
CA LEU A 19 2.34 0.95 -12.70
C LEU A 19 2.20 -0.15 -13.75
N GLY A 20 0.97 -0.55 -14.09
CA GLY A 20 0.69 -1.61 -15.05
C GLY A 20 1.42 -2.91 -14.69
N ASP A 21 2.08 -3.49 -15.69
CA ASP A 21 2.83 -4.74 -15.56
C ASP A 21 4.08 -4.62 -14.67
N ARG A 22 4.51 -3.39 -14.35
CA ARG A 22 5.69 -3.14 -13.50
C ARG A 22 5.39 -3.25 -12.02
N MET A 23 4.13 -3.48 -11.64
CA MET A 23 3.72 -3.60 -10.24
C MET A 23 4.53 -4.66 -9.49
N ASP A 24 4.84 -5.77 -10.16
CA ASP A 24 5.60 -6.89 -9.59
C ASP A 24 7.10 -6.57 -9.41
N GLU A 25 7.61 -5.47 -9.98
CA GLU A 25 8.97 -4.97 -9.75
C GLU A 25 9.12 -4.26 -8.40
N TYR A 26 8.02 -3.87 -7.76
CA TYR A 26 8.02 -3.10 -6.53
C TYR A 26 7.57 -3.94 -5.34
N ALA A 27 8.37 -3.94 -4.27
CA ALA A 27 7.95 -4.48 -2.99
C ALA A 27 6.90 -3.53 -2.36
N PHE A 28 5.62 -3.87 -2.53
CA PHE A 28 4.51 -3.14 -1.96
C PHE A 28 3.63 -4.04 -1.07
N PRO A 29 3.29 -3.62 0.17
CA PRO A 29 3.76 -2.41 0.84
C PRO A 29 5.28 -2.50 1.13
N PRO A 30 5.98 -1.35 1.31
CA PRO A 30 7.41 -1.36 1.57
C PRO A 30 7.76 -2.26 2.77
N PRO A 31 8.85 -3.04 2.75
CA PRO A 31 9.18 -4.01 3.81
C PRO A 31 9.22 -3.41 5.23
N VAL A 32 9.53 -2.12 5.34
CA VAL A 32 9.50 -1.38 6.61
C VAL A 32 8.14 -1.38 7.30
N PHE A 33 7.03 -1.46 6.55
CA PHE A 33 5.68 -1.59 7.12
C PHE A 33 5.53 -2.90 7.89
N ALA A 34 6.08 -4.00 7.36
CA ALA A 34 6.11 -5.28 8.07
C ALA A 34 6.97 -5.17 9.33
N ALA A 35 8.20 -4.68 9.14
CA ALA A 35 9.23 -4.66 10.16
C ALA A 35 8.83 -3.80 11.37
N MET A 36 8.19 -2.66 11.11
CA MET A 36 7.75 -1.72 12.15
C MET A 36 6.31 -1.95 12.59
N LYS A 37 5.65 -3.02 12.16
CA LYS A 37 4.22 -3.28 12.44
C LYS A 37 3.34 -2.07 12.10
N GLY A 38 3.68 -1.40 11.00
CA GLY A 38 2.95 -0.25 10.49
C GLY A 38 1.53 -0.64 10.08
N GLN A 39 0.58 0.22 10.39
CA GLN A 39 -0.82 0.07 10.02
C GLN A 39 -1.22 1.16 9.03
N PHE A 40 -1.93 0.75 7.98
CA PHE A 40 -2.62 1.70 7.10
C PHE A 40 -3.85 2.22 7.84
N VAL A 41 -3.92 3.54 8.02
CA VAL A 41 -5.01 4.20 8.75
C VAL A 41 -6.02 4.78 7.77
N GLU A 42 -5.53 5.53 6.78
CA GLU A 42 -6.39 6.28 5.86
C GLU A 42 -5.69 6.49 4.53
N PHE A 43 -6.49 6.58 3.47
CA PHE A 43 -6.03 6.95 2.14
C PHE A 43 -6.95 7.99 1.53
N ASP A 44 -6.39 9.17 1.24
CA ASP A 44 -7.06 10.23 0.50
C ASP A 44 -6.61 10.17 -0.97
N LEU A 45 -7.52 9.72 -1.82
CA LEU A 45 -7.27 9.56 -3.24
C LEU A 45 -7.16 10.90 -3.98
N GLU A 46 -7.95 11.90 -3.60
CA GLU A 46 -7.95 13.20 -4.28
C GLU A 46 -6.65 13.97 -3.98
N ALA A 47 -6.18 13.89 -2.73
CA ALA A 47 -4.93 14.52 -2.32
C ALA A 47 -3.70 13.63 -2.58
N GLY A 48 -3.88 12.35 -2.90
CA GLY A 48 -2.79 11.39 -3.09
C GLY A 48 -2.00 11.12 -1.82
N LEU A 49 -2.66 11.16 -0.65
CA LEU A 49 -2.07 11.02 0.67
C LEU A 49 -2.41 9.67 1.28
N LEU A 50 -1.42 9.04 1.91
CA LEU A 50 -1.59 7.81 2.66
C LEU A 50 -1.10 8.03 4.10
N THR A 51 -2.00 7.85 5.05
CA THR A 51 -1.71 7.96 6.48
C THR A 51 -1.39 6.57 7.02
N ALA A 52 -0.20 6.44 7.59
CA ALA A 52 0.26 5.23 8.26
C ALA A 52 0.58 5.52 9.73
N GLN A 53 0.27 4.58 10.60
CA GLN A 53 0.63 4.62 12.01
C GLN A 53 1.69 3.56 12.30
N PHE A 54 2.71 3.95 13.05
CA PHE A 54 3.74 3.05 13.59
C PHE A 54 3.66 3.06 15.12
N PRO A 55 4.08 1.97 15.80
CA PRO A 55 4.20 1.90 17.26
C PRO A 55 5.14 2.96 17.84
#